data_AF-A0A382I1C8-F1
#
_entry.id   AF-A0A382I1C8-F1
#
_cell.length_a   1.000
_cell.length_b   1.000
_cell.length_c   1.000
_cell.angle_alpha   90.00
_cell.angle_beta   90.00
_cell.angle_gamma   90.00
#
_symmetry.space_group_name_H-M   'P 1'
#
loop_
_entity.id
_entity.type
_entity.pdbx_description
1 polymer ?
#
loop_
_entity_poly.entity_id
_entity_poly.type
_entity_poly.pdbx_seq_one_letter_code
_entity_poly.pdbx_strand_id
1 'polypeptide(L)'
;MRSAVAEYLNSYNAFGLFGPSHWAAILLFLFLIIWFPWFGRNHLNSNQQINAGKALGALIFINYPIWVLLEMVSGSFDLTLHLPFHLCRFANLMMPLVMFKRNPMAFQILYFWGLSGMFQGIVTPDIVHDFPHFHYFRYFIGHHLMIVALVYAVVVYDLRPSINGLKKAF
;
A
#
# COMPACT_ATOMS: atom_id res chain seq x y z
N MET A 1 -8.87 -0.71 27.84
CA MET A 1 -8.69 -0.51 26.39
C MET A 1 -7.23 -0.30 26.02
N ARG A 2 -6.54 0.73 26.57
CA ARG A 2 -5.10 0.97 26.30
C ARG A 2 -4.20 -0.26 26.50
N SER A 3 -4.34 -0.95 27.64
CA SER A 3 -3.54 -2.15 27.95
C SER A 3 -3.74 -3.28 26.94
N ALA A 4 -4.99 -3.58 26.57
CA ALA A 4 -5.31 -4.64 25.62
C ALA A 4 -4.78 -4.35 24.19
N VAL A 5 -4.85 -3.10 23.73
CA VAL A 5 -4.30 -2.72 22.42
C VAL A 5 -2.78 -2.78 22.44
N ALA A 6 -2.14 -2.28 23.50
CA ALA A 6 -0.69 -2.37 23.66
C ALA A 6 -0.21 -3.83 23.72
N GLU A 7 -0.90 -4.68 24.47
CA GLU A 7 -0.58 -6.11 24.56
C GLU A 7 -0.70 -6.80 23.20
N TYR A 8 -1.78 -6.55 22.46
CA TYR A 8 -1.96 -7.07 21.11
C TYR A 8 -0.82 -6.65 20.18
N LEU A 9 -0.48 -5.36 20.13
CA LEU A 9 0.58 -4.84 19.23
C LEU A 9 1.97 -5.41 19.55
N ASN A 10 2.20 -5.90 20.77
CA ASN A 10 3.47 -6.46 21.20
C ASN A 10 3.49 -8.00 21.25
N SER A 11 2.34 -8.67 21.05
CA SER A 11 2.22 -10.13 21.08
C SER A 11 2.10 -10.69 19.66
N TYR A 12 3.16 -11.33 19.17
CA TYR A 12 3.22 -11.82 17.79
C TYR A 12 4.12 -13.03 17.60
N ASN A 13 3.83 -13.78 16.53
CA ASN A 13 4.78 -14.71 15.93
C ASN A 13 5.73 -13.93 15.02
N ALA A 14 7.02 -14.21 15.11
CA ALA A 14 8.03 -13.55 14.29
C ALA A 14 7.84 -13.88 12.80
N PHE A 15 7.85 -12.86 11.96
CA PHE A 15 7.74 -13.02 10.51
C PHE A 15 8.95 -13.78 9.95
N GLY A 16 8.66 -14.88 9.25
CA GLY A 16 9.68 -15.66 8.54
C GLY A 16 9.85 -15.20 7.11
N LEU A 17 11.02 -14.67 6.76
CA LEU A 17 11.36 -14.32 5.37
C LEU A 17 11.30 -15.57 4.49
N PHE A 18 10.48 -15.51 3.43
CA PHE A 18 10.18 -16.63 2.53
C PHE A 18 9.52 -17.83 3.23
N GLY A 19 8.89 -17.61 4.38
CA GLY A 19 7.98 -18.56 5.00
C GLY A 19 6.64 -18.69 4.27
N PRO A 20 5.74 -19.57 4.73
CA PRO A 20 4.46 -19.83 4.07
C PRO A 20 3.59 -18.57 3.91
N SER A 21 3.52 -17.71 4.92
CA SER A 21 2.78 -16.44 4.88
C SER A 21 3.35 -15.49 3.82
N HIS A 22 4.67 -15.33 3.79
CA HIS A 22 5.35 -14.50 2.80
C HIS A 22 5.07 -14.97 1.37
N TRP A 23 5.23 -16.27 1.10
CA TRP A 23 4.92 -16.84 -0.21
C TRP A 23 3.46 -16.67 -0.61
N ALA A 24 2.53 -16.88 0.33
CA ALA A 24 1.12 -16.65 0.08
C ALA A 24 0.84 -15.20 -0.33
N ALA A 25 1.48 -14.23 0.34
CA ALA A 25 1.35 -12.82 -0.02
C ALA A 25 1.96 -12.47 -1.37
N ILE A 26 3.15 -13.00 -1.70
CA ILE A 26 3.78 -12.82 -3.02
C ILE A 26 2.88 -13.38 -4.12
N LEU A 27 2.38 -14.61 -3.96
CA LEU A 27 1.50 -15.24 -4.95
C LEU A 27 0.20 -14.48 -5.12
N LEU A 28 -0.39 -14.00 -4.03
CA LEU A 28 -1.58 -13.14 -4.08
C LEU A 28 -1.28 -11.84 -4.82
N PHE A 29 -0.12 -11.23 -4.60
CA PHE A 29 0.27 -10.03 -5.34
C PHE A 29 0.48 -10.27 -6.83
N LEU A 30 1.20 -11.33 -7.21
CA LEU A 30 1.40 -11.70 -8.61
C LEU A 30 0.07 -11.99 -9.32
N PHE A 31 -0.88 -12.60 -8.60
CA PHE A 31 -2.24 -12.75 -9.10
C PHE A 31 -2.95 -11.40 -9.27
N LEU A 32 -2.99 -10.57 -8.22
CA LEU A 32 -3.75 -9.31 -8.21
C LEU A 32 -3.20 -8.26 -9.18
N ILE A 33 -1.88 -8.16 -9.35
CA ILE A 33 -1.27 -7.17 -10.25
C ILE A 33 -1.68 -7.39 -11.71
N ILE A 34 -2.00 -8.62 -12.09
CA ILE A 34 -2.49 -8.97 -13.43
C ILE A 34 -4.02 -8.97 -13.45
N TRP A 35 -4.62 -9.74 -12.55
CA TRP A 35 -6.06 -10.01 -12.57
C TRP A 35 -6.89 -8.75 -12.32
N PHE A 36 -6.51 -7.92 -11.34
CA PHE A 36 -7.34 -6.79 -10.93
C PHE A 36 -7.46 -5.70 -12.01
N PRO A 37 -6.35 -5.24 -12.65
CA PRO A 37 -6.43 -4.31 -13.78
C PRO A 37 -7.09 -4.92 -15.02
N TRP A 38 -6.80 -6.19 -15.34
CA TRP A 38 -7.44 -6.89 -16.46
C TRP A 38 -8.95 -7.00 -16.28
N PHE A 39 -9.40 -7.39 -15.09
CA PHE A 39 -10.82 -7.49 -14.75
C PHE A 39 -11.48 -6.11 -14.81
N GLY A 40 -10.84 -5.09 -14.22
CA GLY A 40 -11.32 -3.71 -14.28
C GLY A 40 -11.52 -3.19 -15.70
N ARG A 41 -10.55 -3.43 -16.60
CA ARG A 41 -10.62 -2.95 -17.98
C ARG A 41 -11.67 -3.68 -18.83
N ASN A 42 -11.80 -5.00 -18.64
CA ASN A 42 -12.58 -5.84 -19.56
C ASN A 42 -13.99 -6.17 -19.07
N HIS A 43 -14.27 -6.07 -17.77
CA HIS A 43 -15.53 -6.54 -17.18
C HIS A 43 -16.30 -5.48 -16.38
N LEU A 44 -15.65 -4.37 -15.98
CA LEU A 44 -16.32 -3.30 -15.23
C LEU A 44 -16.73 -2.16 -16.16
N ASN A 45 -17.93 -1.61 -15.91
CA ASN A 45 -18.34 -0.34 -16.53
C ASN A 45 -17.61 0.85 -15.89
N SER A 46 -17.74 2.04 -16.50
CA SER A 46 -17.03 3.24 -16.06
C SER A 46 -17.25 3.57 -14.58
N ASN A 47 -18.48 3.49 -14.07
CA ASN A 47 -18.76 3.79 -12.66
C ASN A 47 -18.13 2.76 -11.72
N GLN A 48 -18.19 1.48 -12.07
CA GLN A 48 -17.56 0.40 -11.32
C GLN A 48 -16.04 0.54 -11.32
N GLN A 49 -15.42 0.89 -12.45
CA GLN A 49 -13.98 1.14 -12.54
C GLN A 49 -13.54 2.26 -11.60
N ILE A 50 -14.29 3.35 -11.56
CA ILE A 50 -14.05 4.50 -10.67
C ILE A 50 -14.19 4.08 -9.21
N ASN A 51 -15.25 3.36 -8.86
CA ASN A 51 -15.51 2.95 -7.50
C ASN A 51 -14.47 1.94 -7.00
N ALA A 52 -14.08 0.97 -7.83
CA ALA A 52 -13.03 0.00 -7.51
C ALA A 52 -11.69 0.69 -7.25
N GLY A 53 -11.29 1.63 -8.12
CA GLY A 53 -10.05 2.38 -7.91
C GLY A 53 -10.11 3.30 -6.69
N LYS A 54 -11.25 3.97 -6.43
CA LYS A 54 -11.45 4.75 -5.19
C LYS A 54 -11.38 3.89 -3.94
N ALA A 55 -12.00 2.72 -3.96
CA ALA A 55 -11.95 1.77 -2.84
C ALA A 55 -10.50 1.32 -2.57
N LEU A 56 -9.75 1.00 -3.63
CA LEU A 56 -8.34 0.61 -3.51
C LEU A 56 -7.48 1.76 -2.94
N GLY A 57 -7.64 2.97 -3.48
CA GLY A 57 -6.94 4.16 -2.97
C GLY A 57 -7.31 4.51 -1.53
N ALA A 58 -8.58 4.35 -1.16
CA ALA A 58 -9.05 4.55 0.22
C ALA A 58 -8.44 3.52 1.16
N LEU A 59 -8.44 2.24 0.79
CA LEU A 59 -7.88 1.16 1.59
C LEU A 59 -6.39 1.40 1.91
N ILE A 60 -5.60 1.77 0.89
CA ILE A 60 -4.18 2.08 1.06
C ILE A 60 -3.98 3.32 1.94
N PHE A 61 -4.79 4.36 1.73
CA PHE A 61 -4.72 5.59 2.52
C PHE A 61 -5.03 5.33 4.00
N ILE A 62 -6.19 4.73 4.29
CA ILE A 62 -6.74 4.57 5.65
C ILE A 62 -5.85 3.69 6.53
N ASN A 63 -5.11 2.78 5.91
CA ASN A 63 -4.17 1.90 6.57
C ASN A 63 -3.10 2.64 7.40
N TYR A 64 -2.70 3.84 6.98
CA TYR A 64 -1.74 4.66 7.73
C TYR A 64 -2.36 5.38 8.93
N PRO A 65 -3.44 6.16 8.80
CA PRO A 65 -4.11 6.78 9.95
C PRO A 65 -4.59 5.77 11.00
N ILE A 66 -5.08 4.60 10.59
CA ILE A 66 -5.49 3.55 11.55
C ILE A 66 -4.29 3.11 12.38
N TRP A 67 -3.14 2.86 11.76
CA TRP A 67 -1.94 2.48 12.50
C TRP A 67 -1.52 3.56 13.49
N VAL A 68 -1.42 4.81 13.05
CA VAL A 68 -1.08 5.93 13.94
C VAL A 68 -2.06 6.04 15.11
N LEU A 69 -3.35 5.86 14.85
CA LEU A 69 -4.38 5.87 15.89
C LEU A 69 -4.19 4.72 16.90
N LEU A 70 -3.88 3.52 16.43
CA LEU A 70 -3.60 2.37 17.31
C LEU A 70 -2.40 2.64 18.21
N GLU A 71 -1.32 3.21 17.67
CA GLU A 71 -0.11 3.57 18.43
C GLU A 71 -0.37 4.69 19.45
N MET A 72 -1.24 5.64 19.12
CA MET A 72 -1.70 6.67 20.07
C MET A 72 -2.52 6.05 21.20
N VAL A 73 -3.42 5.10 20.89
CA VAL A 73 -4.31 4.45 21.86
C VAL A 73 -3.55 3.48 22.78
N SER A 74 -2.56 2.74 22.27
CA SER A 74 -1.64 1.94 23.09
C SER A 74 -0.71 2.81 23.94
N GLY A 75 -0.45 4.03 23.49
CA GLY A 75 0.50 4.96 24.10
C GLY A 75 1.96 4.64 23.75
N SER A 76 2.18 3.98 22.61
CA SER A 76 3.49 3.76 21.98
C SER A 76 3.80 4.78 20.88
N PHE A 77 2.91 5.75 20.65
CA PHE A 77 3.14 6.81 19.69
C PHE A 77 4.41 7.61 20.02
N ASP A 78 5.25 7.73 18.99
CA ASP A 78 6.51 8.44 18.98
C ASP A 78 6.60 9.27 17.69
N LEU A 79 6.91 10.55 17.82
CA LEU A 79 6.94 11.48 16.69
C LEU A 79 7.96 11.08 15.62
N THR A 80 9.13 10.58 16.03
CA THR A 80 10.19 10.20 15.09
C THR A 80 9.84 8.93 14.34
N LEU A 81 9.20 7.98 15.02
CA LEU A 81 8.86 6.66 14.47
C LEU A 81 7.52 6.63 13.75
N HIS A 82 6.59 7.55 14.01
CA HIS A 82 5.22 7.47 13.50
C HIS A 82 4.82 8.60 12.57
N LEU A 83 5.59 9.68 12.45
CA LEU A 83 5.32 10.70 11.44
C LEU A 83 5.50 10.13 10.02
N PRO A 84 4.82 10.71 9.01
CA PRO A 84 4.81 10.19 7.65
C PRO A 84 6.04 10.64 6.86
N PHE A 85 7.19 10.83 7.51
CA PHE A 85 8.41 11.26 6.81
C PHE A 85 9.12 10.10 6.09
N HIS A 86 8.81 8.85 6.47
CA HIS A 86 9.22 7.70 5.67
C HIS A 86 8.44 7.66 4.34
N LEU A 87 9.17 7.43 3.26
CA LEU A 87 8.68 7.50 1.89
C LEU A 87 7.41 6.68 1.64
N CYS A 88 7.38 5.42 2.11
CA CYS A 88 6.23 4.53 1.92
C CYS A 88 4.96 5.04 2.61
N ARG A 89 5.10 5.68 3.77
CA ARG A 89 3.98 6.22 4.56
C ARG A 89 3.41 7.46 3.90
N PHE A 90 4.29 8.36 3.45
CA PHE A 90 3.87 9.55 2.70
C PHE A 90 3.19 9.15 1.39
N ALA A 91 3.76 8.20 0.67
CA ALA A 91 3.19 7.69 -0.55
C ALA A 91 1.79 7.08 -0.34
N ASN A 92 1.58 6.32 0.74
CA ASN A 92 0.26 5.75 1.07
C ASN A 92 -0.78 6.86 1.29
N LEU A 93 -0.38 7.94 1.98
CA LEU A 93 -1.22 9.12 2.18
C LEU A 93 -1.56 9.86 0.87
N MET A 94 -0.67 9.81 -0.13
CA MET A 94 -0.89 10.47 -1.42
C MET A 94 -1.76 9.68 -2.39
N MET A 95 -2.01 8.39 -2.16
CA MET A 95 -2.77 7.54 -3.11
C MET A 95 -4.14 8.07 -3.53
N PRO A 96 -4.93 8.73 -2.67
CA PRO A 96 -6.18 9.33 -3.10
C PRO A 96 -6.02 10.38 -4.21
N LEU A 97 -4.89 11.08 -4.28
CA LEU A 97 -4.62 12.04 -5.36
C LEU A 97 -4.56 11.35 -6.73
N VAL A 98 -4.04 10.13 -6.78
CA VAL A 98 -4.01 9.32 -8.01
C VAL A 98 -5.37 8.71 -8.25
N MET A 99 -5.94 8.00 -7.26
CA MET A 99 -7.11 7.16 -7.49
C MET A 99 -8.43 7.94 -7.58
N PHE A 100 -8.54 9.10 -6.93
CA PHE A 100 -9.76 9.90 -6.89
C PHE A 100 -9.67 11.05 -7.89
N LYS A 101 -8.54 11.76 -7.89
CA LYS A 101 -8.34 12.97 -8.69
C LYS A 101 -7.58 12.74 -9.99
N ARG A 102 -7.02 11.55 -10.23
CA ARG A 102 -6.21 11.22 -11.43
C ARG A 102 -5.09 12.23 -11.66
N ASN A 103 -4.52 12.74 -10.57
CA ASN A 103 -3.51 13.78 -10.66
C ASN A 103 -2.24 13.23 -11.32
N PRO A 104 -1.82 13.76 -12.49
CA PRO A 104 -0.72 13.19 -13.26
C PRO A 104 0.63 13.35 -12.55
N MET A 105 0.85 14.45 -11.81
CA MET A 105 2.10 14.67 -11.07
C MET A 105 2.24 13.67 -9.92
N ALA A 106 1.20 13.52 -9.09
CA ALA A 106 1.17 12.52 -8.02
C ALA A 106 1.35 11.10 -8.59
N PHE A 107 0.71 10.80 -9.72
CA PHE A 107 0.87 9.50 -10.37
C PHE A 107 2.32 9.23 -10.78
N GLN A 108 3.01 10.17 -11.46
CA GLN A 108 4.40 9.96 -11.87
C GLN A 108 5.30 9.70 -10.66
N ILE A 109 5.20 10.54 -9.62
CA ILE A 109 5.99 10.39 -8.39
C ILE A 109 5.75 9.01 -7.76
N LEU A 110 4.49 8.67 -7.50
CA LEU A 110 4.13 7.41 -6.83
C LEU A 110 4.42 6.19 -7.70
N TYR A 111 4.30 6.30 -9.02
CA TYR A 111 4.65 5.21 -9.95
C TYR A 111 6.13 4.85 -9.85
N PHE A 112 7.03 5.84 -9.89
CA PHE A 112 8.47 5.58 -9.82
C PHE A 112 8.93 5.21 -8.41
N TRP A 113 8.34 5.78 -7.36
CA TRP A 113 8.62 5.35 -5.99
C TRP A 113 8.09 3.94 -5.69
N GLY A 114 6.91 3.60 -6.22
CA GLY A 114 6.29 2.29 -6.07
C GLY A 114 7.10 1.18 -6.75
N LEU A 115 7.55 1.41 -7.98
CA LEU A 115 8.39 0.44 -8.72
C LEU A 115 9.83 0.34 -8.22
N SER A 116 10.27 1.24 -7.33
CA SER A 116 11.59 1.17 -6.70
C SER A 116 11.49 0.63 -5.29
N GLY A 117 11.37 1.51 -4.29
CA GLY A 117 11.44 1.14 -2.87
C GLY A 117 10.33 0.19 -2.43
N MET A 118 9.11 0.33 -2.94
CA MET A 118 8.01 -0.54 -2.50
C MET A 118 8.10 -1.93 -3.10
N PHE A 119 8.56 -2.05 -4.34
CA PHE A 119 8.83 -3.35 -4.96
C PHE A 119 9.92 -4.11 -4.18
N GLN A 120 10.97 -3.42 -3.71
CA GLN A 120 11.97 -4.03 -2.84
C GLN A 120 11.37 -4.51 -1.51
N GLY A 121 10.44 -3.76 -0.92
CA GLY A 121 9.69 -4.19 0.28
C GLY A 121 8.83 -5.45 0.08
N ILE A 122 8.49 -5.81 -1.17
CA ILE A 122 7.82 -7.10 -1.46
C ILE A 122 8.77 -8.27 -1.26
N VAL A 123 10.03 -8.12 -1.66
CA VAL A 123 11.00 -9.23 -1.64
C VAL A 123 11.69 -9.34 -0.29
N THR A 124 11.99 -8.21 0.33
CA THR A 124 12.67 -8.11 1.63
C THR A 124 11.87 -7.19 2.56
N PRO A 125 10.74 -7.66 3.09
CA PRO A 125 9.88 -6.85 3.95
C PRO A 125 10.54 -6.55 5.29
N ASP A 126 10.40 -5.31 5.75
CA ASP A 126 10.87 -4.80 7.05
C ASP A 126 9.77 -4.92 8.13
N ILE A 127 9.21 -6.11 8.28
CA ILE A 127 8.19 -6.41 9.31
C ILE A 127 8.65 -7.48 10.29
N VAL A 128 8.18 -7.36 11.53
CA VAL A 128 8.47 -8.34 12.60
C VAL A 128 7.28 -9.24 12.91
N HIS A 129 6.05 -8.77 12.70
CA HIS A 129 4.83 -9.52 13.02
C HIS A 129 4.35 -10.35 11.83
N ASP A 130 4.20 -11.66 12.02
CA ASP A 130 3.67 -12.57 11.01
C ASP A 130 2.13 -12.55 10.93
N PHE A 131 1.58 -13.23 9.93
CA PHE A 131 0.16 -13.49 9.80
C PHE A 131 -0.37 -14.22 11.05
N PRO A 132 -1.58 -13.88 11.57
CA PRO A 132 -2.55 -12.90 11.08
C PRO A 132 -2.52 -11.55 11.85
N HIS A 133 -1.34 -10.94 12.03
CA HIS A 133 -1.23 -9.68 12.79
C HIS A 133 -1.62 -8.43 11.98
N PHE A 134 -2.11 -7.37 12.63
CA PHE A 134 -2.42 -6.09 11.97
C PHE A 134 -1.24 -5.53 11.18
N HIS A 135 -0.03 -5.54 11.75
CA HIS A 135 1.18 -5.06 11.06
C HIS A 135 1.50 -5.86 9.79
N TYR A 136 1.21 -7.16 9.77
CA TYR A 136 1.31 -7.99 8.56
C TYR A 136 0.39 -7.40 7.48
N PHE A 137 -0.93 -7.35 7.72
CA PHE A 137 -1.89 -6.85 6.73
C PHE A 137 -1.60 -5.42 6.29
N ARG A 138 -1.26 -4.55 7.24
CA ARG A 138 -0.89 -3.16 6.98
C ARG A 138 0.25 -3.07 5.99
N TYR A 139 1.26 -3.92 6.14
CA TYR A 139 2.43 -3.92 5.27
C TYR A 139 2.07 -4.30 3.84
N PHE A 140 1.33 -5.40 3.67
CA PHE A 140 0.90 -5.88 2.35
C PHE A 140 -0.06 -4.90 1.67
N ILE A 141 -0.98 -4.28 2.42
CA ILE A 141 -1.84 -3.21 1.89
C ILE A 141 -0.99 -2.02 1.43
N GLY A 142 -0.02 -1.59 2.24
CA GLY A 142 0.82 -0.42 1.95
C GLY A 142 1.86 -0.61 0.85
N HIS A 143 2.27 -1.85 0.56
CA HIS A 143 3.32 -2.13 -0.43
C HIS A 143 2.78 -2.90 -1.65
N HIS A 144 2.10 -4.02 -1.44
CA HIS A 144 1.63 -4.86 -2.54
C HIS A 144 0.44 -4.20 -3.26
N LEU A 145 -0.61 -3.83 -2.50
CA LEU A 145 -1.79 -3.21 -3.11
C LEU A 145 -1.51 -1.83 -3.70
N MET A 146 -0.50 -1.12 -3.19
CA MET A 146 -0.03 0.11 -3.80
C MET A 146 0.40 -0.10 -5.26
N ILE A 147 1.27 -1.08 -5.51
CA ILE A 147 1.74 -1.38 -6.86
C ILE A 147 0.57 -1.84 -7.73
N VAL A 148 -0.32 -2.68 -7.20
CA VAL A 148 -1.55 -3.09 -7.91
C VAL A 148 -2.39 -1.86 -8.29
N ALA A 149 -2.53 -0.87 -7.40
CA ALA A 149 -3.27 0.36 -7.66
C ALA A 149 -2.63 1.24 -8.75
N LEU A 150 -1.30 1.33 -8.75
CA LEU A 150 -0.56 2.07 -9.77
C LEU A 150 -0.67 1.40 -11.14
N VAL A 151 -0.57 0.07 -11.22
CA VAL A 151 -0.81 -0.68 -12.46
C VAL A 151 -2.27 -0.55 -12.90
N TYR A 152 -3.23 -0.60 -11.97
CA TYR A 152 -4.63 -0.34 -12.27
C TYR A 152 -4.84 1.06 -12.86
N ALA A 153 -4.16 2.08 -12.32
CA ALA A 153 -4.22 3.44 -12.86
C ALA A 153 -3.63 3.53 -14.28
N VAL A 154 -2.59 2.74 -14.60
CA VAL A 154 -2.06 2.64 -15.97
C VAL A 154 -3.06 2.00 -16.91
N VAL A 155 -3.59 0.84 -16.54
CA VAL A 155 -4.39 -0.01 -17.45
C VAL A 155 -5.83 0.48 -17.59
N VAL A 156 -6.44 0.95 -16.49
CA VAL A 156 -7.87 1.30 -16.45
C VAL A 156 -8.09 2.81 -16.57
N TYR A 157 -7.22 3.63 -15.97
CA TYR A 157 -7.33 5.09 -16.08
C TYR A 157 -6.46 5.70 -17.19
N ASP A 158 -5.74 4.87 -17.94
CA ASP A 158 -4.86 5.29 -19.03
C ASP A 158 -3.78 6.32 -18.61
N LEU A 159 -3.38 6.32 -17.32
CA LEU A 159 -2.30 7.17 -16.82
C LEU A 159 -0.94 6.58 -17.23
N ARG A 160 -0.22 7.27 -18.11
CA ARG A 160 1.04 6.75 -18.68
C ARG A 160 2.27 7.31 -17.98
N PRO A 161 3.21 6.47 -17.53
CA PRO A 161 4.50 6.95 -17.04
C PRO A 161 5.27 7.65 -18.16
N SER A 162 6.10 8.62 -17.80
CA SER A 162 6.88 9.42 -18.76
C SER A 162 8.29 9.68 -18.25
N ILE A 163 9.24 9.84 -19.17
CA ILE A 163 10.64 10.18 -18.83
C ILE A 163 10.71 11.52 -18.07
N ASN A 164 9.89 12.50 -18.47
CA ASN A 164 9.78 13.77 -17.75
C ASN A 164 9.20 13.59 -16.34
N GLY A 165 8.32 12.60 -16.15
CA GLY A 165 7.84 12.23 -14.82
C GLY A 165 8.92 11.58 -13.97
N LEU A 166 9.78 10.74 -14.54
CA LEU A 166 10.92 10.14 -13.85
C LEU A 166 11.85 11.23 -13.29
N LYS A 167 12.21 12.21 -14.13
CA LYS A 167 13.04 13.36 -13.72
C LYS A 167 12.39 14.30 -12.71
N LYS A 168 11.07 14.20 -12.50
CA LYS A 168 10.35 14.99 -11.49
C LYS A 168 10.16 14.21 -10.19
N ALA A 169 10.33 12.90 -10.23
CA ALA A 169 10.19 12.01 -9.07
C ALA A 169 11.48 11.94 -8.22
N PHE A 170 12.61 12.38 -8.78
CA PHE A 170 13.95 12.40 -8.21
C PHE A 170 14.63 13.72 -8.58
#